data_AF-A0A3E3DKZ3-F1
#
_entry.id   AF-A0A3E3DKZ3-F1
#
_cell.length_a   1.000
_cell.length_b   1.000
_cell.length_c   1.000
_cell.angle_alpha   90.00
_cell.angle_beta   90.00
_cell.angle_gamma   90.00
#
_symmetry.space_group_name_H-M   'P 1'
#
loop_
_entity.id
_entity.type
_entity.pdbx_description
1 polymer ?
#
loop_
_entity_poly.entity_id
_entity_poly.type
_entity_poly.pdbx_seq_one_letter_code
_entity_poly.pdbx_strand_id
1 'polypeptide(L)' 'MTLREASKGVVKSGGGTYNIGFNDGDETQFDVQNLEELRECWSEFCKEEKVDPGCVDYVERVS' A
#
# COMPACT_ATOMS: atom_id res chain seq x y z
N MET A 1 -3.78 -10.51 -1.90
CA MET A 1 -5.10 -9.82 -1.93
C MET A 1 -4.95 -8.46 -2.60
N THR A 2 -6.03 -7.76 -2.96
CA THR A 2 -5.86 -6.43 -3.59
C THR A 2 -5.53 -5.36 -2.53
N LEU A 3 -4.82 -4.31 -2.94
CA LEU A 3 -4.56 -3.14 -2.09
C LEU A 3 -5.85 -2.55 -1.51
N ARG A 4 -6.94 -2.53 -2.30
CA ARG A 4 -8.26 -2.02 -1.86
C ARG A 4 -8.85 -2.82 -0.71
N GLU A 5 -8.68 -4.14 -0.72
CA GLU A 5 -9.16 -5.02 0.34
C GLU A 5 -8.34 -4.82 1.61
N ALA A 6 -7.01 -4.87 1.48
CA ALA A 6 -6.08 -4.70 2.61
C ALA A 6 -6.19 -3.32 3.27
N SER A 7 -6.44 -2.27 2.48
CA SER A 7 -6.54 -0.89 2.98
C SER A 7 -7.87 -0.57 3.68
N LYS A 8 -8.87 -1.46 3.61
CA LYS A 8 -10.23 -1.17 4.06
C LYS A 8 -10.29 -0.95 5.57
N GLY A 9 -10.61 0.28 5.98
CA GLY A 9 -10.69 0.66 7.39
C GLY A 9 -9.34 1.04 8.03
N VAL A 10 -8.24 0.85 7.31
CA VAL A 10 -6.88 1.22 7.72
C VAL A 10 -6.54 2.61 7.22
N VAL A 11 -6.68 2.83 5.91
CA VAL A 11 -6.30 4.09 5.27
C VAL A 11 -7.38 5.14 5.49
N LYS A 12 -6.98 6.29 6.03
CA LYS A 12 -7.84 7.44 6.33
C LYS A 12 -7.29 8.68 5.65
N SER A 13 -8.19 9.61 5.31
CA SER A 13 -7.80 10.94 4.83
C SER A 13 -7.14 11.75 5.95
N GLY A 14 -6.21 12.62 5.58
CA GLY A 14 -5.52 13.53 6.51
C GLY A 14 -4.07 13.16 6.80
N GLY A 15 -3.44 12.38 5.92
CA GLY A 15 -2.04 12.00 6.07
C GLY A 15 -1.85 10.73 6.92
N GLY A 16 -0.77 10.02 6.65
CA GLY A 16 -0.26 8.92 7.46
C GLY A 16 0.86 8.19 6.74
N THR A 17 1.66 7.48 7.52
CA THR A 17 2.66 6.54 6.99
C THR A 17 2.05 5.15 6.99
N TYR A 18 2.14 4.45 5.85
CA TYR A 18 1.58 3.12 5.68
C TYR A 18 2.63 2.14 5.19
N ASN A 19 2.71 0.97 5.83
CA ASN A 19 3.46 -0.16 5.31
C ASN A 19 2.53 -1.02 4.45
N ILE A 20 3.06 -1.50 3.33
CA ILE A 20 2.45 -2.53 2.50
C ILE A 20 3.35 -3.75 2.55
N GLY A 21 2.86 -4.84 3.14
CA GLY A 21 3.48 -6.15 3.01
C GLY A 21 3.02 -6.83 1.73
N PHE A 22 3.94 -7.48 1.01
CA PHE A 22 3.67 -8.12 -0.27
C PHE A 22 4.60 -9.31 -0.53
N ASN A 23 4.26 -10.14 -1.53
CA ASN A 23 5.06 -11.30 -1.95
C ASN A 23 5.47 -12.25 -0.80
N ASP A 24 4.60 -12.45 0.19
CA ASP A 24 4.83 -13.36 1.32
C ASP A 24 6.09 -13.03 2.17
N GLY A 25 6.48 -11.75 2.26
CA GLY A 25 7.54 -11.32 3.18
C GLY A 25 8.30 -10.05 2.83
N ASP A 26 8.07 -9.47 1.65
CA ASP A 26 8.62 -8.16 1.28
C ASP A 26 7.76 -7.03 1.86
N GLU A 27 8.37 -5.87 2.08
CA GLU A 27 7.68 -4.70 2.62
C GLU A 27 8.16 -3.41 1.96
N THR A 28 7.25 -2.46 1.80
CA THR A 28 7.55 -1.09 1.40
C THR A 28 6.70 -0.11 2.20
N GLN A 29 7.10 1.16 2.23
CA GLN A 29 6.45 2.20 3.04
C GLN A 29 6.16 3.44 2.20
N PHE A 30 4.99 4.04 2.43
CA PHE A 30 4.56 5.27 1.78
C PHE A 30 3.98 6.28 2.78
N ASP A 31 4.37 7.54 2.63
CA ASP A 31 3.72 8.68 3.27
C ASP A 31 2.69 9.28 2.32
N VAL A 32 1.40 9.17 2.66
CA VAL A 32 0.30 9.56 1.76
C VAL A 32 -0.85 10.22 2.51
N GLN A 33 -1.59 11.08 1.81
CA GLN A 33 -2.73 11.82 2.34
C GLN A 33 -4.00 10.99 2.44
N ASN A 34 -4.18 9.99 1.57
CA ASN A 34 -5.41 9.20 1.45
C ASN A 34 -5.19 7.91 0.61
N LEU A 35 -6.27 7.15 0.40
CA LEU A 35 -6.26 5.88 -0.34
C LEU A 35 -6.01 6.02 -1.85
N GLU A 36 -6.37 7.15 -2.46
CA GLU A 36 -6.12 7.39 -3.87
C GLU A 36 -4.62 7.53 -4.11
N GLU A 37 -3.95 8.38 -3.33
CA GLU A 37 -2.51 8.55 -3.38
C GLU A 37 -1.76 7.25 -3.06
N LEU A 38 -2.21 6.47 -2.06
CA LEU A 38 -1.62 5.15 -1.78
C LEU A 38 -1.68 4.21 -3.00
N ARG A 39 -2.77 4.25 -3.78
CA ARG A 39 -2.93 3.42 -4.99
C ARG A 39 -2.00 3.88 -6.10
N GLU A 40 -1.83 5.17 -6.27
CA GLU A 40 -0.91 5.74 -7.25
C GLU A 40 0.53 5.32 -6.93
N CYS A 41 0.99 5.55 -5.69
CA CYS A 41 2.32 5.15 -5.25
C CYS A 41 2.54 3.64 -5.39
N TRP A 42 1.58 2.81 -4.96
CA TRP A 42 1.68 1.36 -5.10
C TRP A 42 1.76 0.92 -6.57
N SER A 43 0.96 1.53 -7.45
CA SER A 43 0.97 1.22 -8.88
C SER A 43 2.29 1.61 -9.54
N GLU A 44 2.87 2.75 -9.18
CA GLU A 44 4.18 3.19 -9.67
C GLU A 44 5.29 2.26 -9.19
N PHE A 45 5.34 1.97 -7.89
CA PHE A 45 6.27 1.02 -7.30
C PHE A 45 6.20 -0.36 -7.98
N CYS A 46 5.00 -0.89 -8.17
CA CYS A 46 4.82 -2.19 -8.85
C CYS A 46 5.39 -2.20 -10.27
N LYS A 47 5.24 -1.08 -11.00
CA LYS A 47 5.78 -0.96 -12.35
C LYS A 47 7.30 -0.89 -12.37
N GLU A 48 7.91 -0.17 -11.43
CA GLU A 48 9.36 0.00 -11.32
C GLU A 48 10.04 -1.31 -10.88
N GLU A 49 9.53 -1.93 -9.82
CA GLU A 49 10.08 -3.15 -9.23
C GLU A 49 9.59 -4.44 -9.92
N LYS A 50 8.70 -4.31 -10.91
CA LYS A 50 8.08 -5.44 -11.63
C LYS A 50 7.34 -6.41 -10.69
N VAL A 51 6.66 -5.85 -9.71
CA VAL A 51 5.84 -6.55 -8.71
C VAL A 51 4.39 -6.63 -9.21
N ASP A 52 3.69 -7.74 -8.92
CA ASP A 52 2.26 -7.87 -9.22
C ASP A 52 1.45 -6.98 -8.27
N PRO A 53 0.64 -6.00 -8.75
CA PRO A 53 -0.17 -5.17 -7.88
C PRO A 53 -1.18 -5.93 -6.99
N GLY A 54 -1.48 -7.20 -7.32
CA GLY A 54 -2.35 -8.10 -6.57
C GLY A 54 -1.67 -8.96 -5.49
N CYS A 55 -0.35 -8.83 -5.30
CA CYS A 55 0.43 -9.59 -4.33
C CYS A 55 0.46 -9.01 -2.90
N VAL A 56 -0.45 -8.08 -2.58
CA VAL A 56 -0.51 -7.44 -1.26
C VAL A 56 -0.96 -8.45 -0.21
N ASP A 57 -0.28 -8.50 0.92
CA ASP A 57 -0.62 -9.33 2.07
C ASP A 57 -1.35 -8.53 3.15
N TYR A 58 -0.85 -7.32 3.43
CA TYR A 58 -1.47 -6.43 4.40
C TYR A 58 -1.17 -4.95 4.09
N VAL A 59 -1.99 -4.07 4.68
CA VAL A 59 -1.69 -2.65 4.80
C VAL A 59 -1.86 -2.30 6.27
N GLU A 60 -0.86 -1.64 6.85
CA GLU A 60 -0.92 -1.12 8.21
C GLU A 60 -0.56 0.36 8.23
N ARG A 61 -1.11 1.08 9.20
CA ARG A 61 -0.75 2.47 9.45
C ARG A 61 0.22 2.52 10.62
N VAL A 62 1.36 3.16 10.43
CA VAL A 62 2.43 3.25 11.46
C VAL A 62 2.60 4.65 12.06
N SER A 63 2.04 5.70 11.43
CA SER A 63 1.96 7.06 11.99
C SER A 63 0.67 7.80 11.59
#